data_AF-C7QAT0-F1
#
_entry.id   AF-C7QAT0-F1
#
_cell.length_a   1.000
_cell.length_b   1.000
_cell.length_c   1.000
_cell.angle_alpha   90.00
_cell.angle_beta   90.00
_cell.angle_gamma   90.00
#
_symmetry.space_group_name_H-M   'P 1'
#
loop_
_entity.id
_entity.type
_entity.pdbx_description
1 polymer ?
#
loop_
_entity_poly.entity_id
_entity_poly.type
_entity_poly.pdbx_seq_one_letter_code
_entity_poly.pdbx_strand_id
1 'polypeptide(L)' 'MTRDEAPDVTQDASRTVFELWRQDDNGNRFLMSGHPDRATAEAAVAAMEAGVQHKQLYFLVERAR' A
#
# COMPACT_ATOMS: atom_id res chain seq x y z
N MET A 1 -27.13 11.24 -27.67
CA MET A 1 -25.68 11.11 -27.49
C MET A 1 -25.47 10.56 -26.10
N THR A 2 -25.39 9.23 -26.01
CA THR A 2 -25.41 8.47 -24.76
C THR A 2 -24.16 8.78 -23.95
N ARG A 3 -24.38 9.20 -22.71
CA ARG A 3 -23.35 9.45 -21.70
C ARG A 3 -22.82 8.07 -21.27
N ASP A 4 -21.69 7.68 -21.83
CA ASP A 4 -20.93 6.49 -21.45
C ASP A 4 -20.21 6.83 -20.13
N GLU A 5 -20.95 6.80 -19.02
CA GLU A 5 -20.40 6.91 -17.68
C GLU A 5 -20.08 5.48 -17.24
N ALA A 6 -18.82 5.09 -17.45
CA ALA A 6 -18.28 3.84 -16.91
C ALA A 6 -18.56 3.81 -15.39
N PRO A 7 -19.12 2.73 -14.84
CA PRO A 7 -19.24 2.62 -13.40
C PRO A 7 -17.82 2.61 -12.82
N ASP A 8 -17.55 3.56 -11.92
CA ASP A 8 -16.36 3.58 -11.05
C ASP A 8 -16.48 2.39 -10.09
N VAL A 9 -16.02 1.21 -10.53
CA VAL A 9 -16.11 -0.07 -9.79
C VAL A 9 -15.04 -0.17 -8.68
N THR A 10 -14.72 0.92 -7.99
CA THR A 10 -13.65 0.91 -6.96
C THR A 10 -14.05 1.51 -5.62
N GLN A 11 -15.34 1.48 -5.30
CA GLN A 11 -15.84 1.91 -4.00
C GLN A 11 -16.65 0.81 -3.30
N ASP A 12 -16.07 -0.41 -3.20
CA ASP A 12 -16.28 -1.22 -1.99
C ASP A 12 -15.18 -0.87 -0.99
N ALA A 13 -15.25 0.38 -0.56
CA ALA A 13 -14.58 0.90 0.60
C ALA A 13 -15.37 0.45 1.83
N SER A 14 -15.18 -0.79 2.29
CA SER A 14 -15.62 -1.13 3.65
C SER A 14 -14.72 -2.13 4.37
N ARG A 15 -13.56 -1.57 4.77
CA ARG A 15 -12.85 -1.73 6.05
C ARG A 15 -11.39 -2.14 5.94
N THR A 16 -10.88 -2.63 4.83
CA THR A 16 -9.46 -2.99 4.80
C THR A 16 -8.58 -1.77 4.50
N VAL A 17 -7.67 -1.41 5.42
CA VAL A 17 -6.58 -0.47 5.18
C VAL A 17 -5.28 -1.25 4.98
N PHE A 18 -4.45 -0.76 4.07
CA PHE A 18 -3.16 -1.35 3.73
C PHE A 18 -2.07 -0.54 4.40
N GLU A 19 -1.34 -1.17 5.32
CA GLU A 19 -0.24 -0.55 6.04
C GLU A 19 1.09 -0.92 5.39
N LEU A 20 1.89 0.08 5.03
CA LEU A 20 3.27 -0.11 4.60
C LEU A 20 4.17 -0.17 5.83
N TRP A 21 4.89 -1.27 5.97
CA TRP A 21 5.85 -1.48 7.05
C TRP A 21 7.27 -1.58 6.49
N ARG A 22 8.23 -1.08 7.27
CA ARG A 22 9.66 -1.29 7.06
C ARG A 22 10.21 -2.13 8.21
N GLN A 23 11.01 -3.15 7.88
CA GLN A 23 11.85 -3.86 8.83
C GLN A 23 13.33 -3.55 8.57
N ASP A 24 14.05 -3.14 9.61
CA ASP A 24 15.50 -2.96 9.57
C ASP A 24 16.27 -4.27 9.78
N ASP A 25 17.60 -4.22 9.68
CA ASP A 25 18.49 -5.36 9.85
C ASP A 25 18.61 -5.83 11.31
N ASN A 26 18.12 -5.04 12.26
CA ASN A 26 17.95 -5.42 13.66
C ASN A 26 16.58 -6.10 13.92
N GLY A 27 15.73 -6.21 12.89
CA GLY A 27 14.40 -6.80 12.97
C GLY A 27 13.31 -5.86 13.49
N ASN A 28 13.63 -4.59 13.76
CA ASN A 28 12.66 -3.61 14.23
C ASN A 28 11.69 -3.26 13.10
N ARG A 29 10.38 -3.23 13.42
CA ARG A 29 9.32 -2.95 12.46
C ARG A 29 8.73 -1.57 12.71
N PHE A 30 8.65 -0.77 11.66
CA PHE A 30 8.13 0.59 11.69
C PHE A 30 6.99 0.74 10.68
N LEU A 31 5.86 1.27 11.13
CA LEU A 31 4.77 1.67 10.24
C LEU A 31 5.20 2.95 9.52
N MET A 32 5.22 2.89 8.19
CA MET A 32 5.63 4.00 7.33
C MET A 32 4.42 4.84 6.90
N SER A 33 3.37 4.18 6.42
CA SER A 33 2.15 4.84 5.91
C SER A 33 0.97 3.87 5.89
N GLY A 34 -0.24 4.42 5.85
CA GLY A 34 -1.49 3.68 5.61
C GLY A 34 -2.15 4.13 4.32
N HIS A 35 -2.75 3.19 3.59
CA HIS A 35 -3.36 3.41 2.28
C HIS A 35 -4.78 2.80 2.27
N PRO A 36 -5.74 3.47 1.60
CA PRO A 36 -7.11 2.97 1.51
C PRO A 36 -7.27 1.81 0.51
N ASP A 37 -6.30 1.62 -0.38
CA ASP A 37 -6.34 0.61 -1.44
C ASP A 37 -4.97 -0.06 -1.65
N ARG A 38 -5.00 -1.28 -2.19
CA ARG A 38 -3.82 -2.13 -2.40
C ARG A 38 -2.88 -1.57 -3.46
N ALA A 39 -3.42 -1.01 -4.54
CA ALA A 39 -2.62 -0.52 -5.67
C ALA A 39 -1.73 0.65 -5.25
N THR A 40 -2.27 1.61 -4.51
CA THR A 40 -1.49 2.73 -3.95
C THR A 40 -0.44 2.24 -2.96
N ALA A 41 -0.76 1.25 -2.12
CA ALA A 41 0.18 0.67 -1.18
C ALA A 41 1.35 -0.06 -1.88
N GLU A 42 1.07 -0.82 -2.93
CA GLU A 42 2.09 -1.52 -3.73
C GLU A 42 2.98 -0.53 -4.49
N ALA A 43 2.41 0.53 -5.06
CA ALA A 43 3.18 1.60 -5.67
C ALA A 43 4.15 2.26 -4.66
N ALA A 44 3.73 2.42 -3.40
CA ALA A 44 4.58 2.93 -2.34
C ALA A 44 5.73 1.97 -1.98
N VAL A 45 5.48 0.64 -1.93
CA VAL A 45 6.55 -0.36 -1.76
C VAL A 45 7.55 -0.27 -2.90
N ALA A 46 7.08 -0.29 -4.15
CA ALA A 46 7.93 -0.24 -5.33
C ALA A 46 8.80 1.03 -5.35
N ALA A 47 8.25 2.17 -4.93
CA ALA A 47 9.01 3.41 -4.80
C ALA A 47 10.12 3.33 -3.74
N MET A 48 9.89 2.63 -2.62
CA MET A 48 10.90 2.41 -1.59
C MET A 48 12.01 1.44 -2.06
N GLU A 49 11.64 0.43 -2.85
CA GLU A 49 12.57 -0.58 -3.37
C GLU A 49 13.33 -0.12 -4.61
N ALA A 50 12.83 0.86 -5.36
CA ALA A 50 13.48 1.40 -6.57
C ALA A 50 14.79 2.16 -6.31
N GLY A 51 15.11 2.45 -5.04
CA GLY A 51 16.33 3.14 -4.63
C GLY A 51 17.58 2.25 -4.57
N VAL A 52 18.59 2.71 -3.84
CA VAL A 52 19.78 1.90 -3.53
C VAL A 52 19.34 0.69 -2.71
N GLN A 53 19.83 -0.51 -3.05
CA GLN A 53 19.59 -1.70 -2.24
C GLN A 53 20.12 -1.47 -0.82
N HIS A 54 19.19 -1.25 0.10
CA HIS A 54 19.45 -1.18 1.53
C HIS A 54 19.07 -2.52 2.16
N LYS A 55 19.66 -2.85 3.32
CA LYS A 55 19.29 -4.04 4.12
C LYS A 55 17.96 -3.85 4.84
N GLN A 56 16.99 -3.26 4.15
CA GLN A 56 15.69 -2.91 4.70
C GLN A 56 14.63 -3.66 3.90
N LEU A 57 13.69 -4.27 4.58
CA LEU A 57 12.58 -4.98 3.97
C LEU A 57 11.33 -4.11 4.05
N TYR A 58 10.63 -3.96 2.93
CA TYR A 58 9.35 -3.25 2.86
C TYR A 58 8.24 -4.24 2.55
N PHE A 59 7.15 -4.21 3.32
CA PHE A 59 6.05 -5.13 3.13
C PHE A 59 4.72 -4.50 3.51
N LEU A 60 3.64 -5.04 2.94
CA LEU A 60 2.28 -4.59 3.23
C LEU A 60 1.62 -5.51 4.26
N VAL A 61 0.82 -4.90 5.13
CA VAL A 61 -0.09 -5.60 6.03
C VAL A 61 -1.50 -5.13 5.78
N GLU A 62 -2.40 -6.07 5.51
CA GLU A 62 -3.83 -5.79 5.37
C GLU A 62 -4.48 -5.75 6.76
N ARG A 63 -5.22 -4.69 7.06
CA ARG A 63 -5.91 -4.50 8.34
C ARG A 63 -7.37 -4.21 8.14
N ALA A 64 -8.23 -5.00 8.77
CA ALA A 64 -9.62 -4.61 8.93
C ALA A 64 -9.71 -3.42 9.91
N ARG A 65 -10.44 -2.38 9.50
CA ARG A 65 -10.79 -1.17 10.24
C ARG A 65 -12.05 -1.37 11.04
#